data_AF-A0A1Z5IDX4-F1
#
_entry.id   AF-A0A1Z5IDX4-F1
#
_cell.length_a   1.000
_cell.length_b   1.000
_cell.length_c   1.000
_cell.angle_alpha   90.00
_cell.angle_beta   90.00
_cell.angle_gamma   90.00
#
_symmetry.space_group_name_H-M   'P 1'
#
loop_
_entity.id
_entity.type
_entity.pdbx_description
1 polymer ?
#
loop_
_entity_poly.entity_id
_entity_poly.type
_entity_poly.pdbx_seq_one_letter_code
_entity_poly.pdbx_strand_id
1 'polypeptide(L)' 'MSHCIDLTHQRFGRLTVEKRAKTVARNGNVCWLCRCDCGNRVVVEGYALRKGITRSCGCLRKEVSRKNARHPA' A
#
# COMPACT_ATOMS: atom_id res chain seq x y z
N MET A 1 5.88 -1.14 28.55
CA MET A 1 6.05 -2.20 27.52
C MET A 1 5.84 -1.56 26.17
N SER A 2 6.89 -1.47 25.35
CA SER A 2 6.81 -0.82 24.04
C SER A 2 6.08 -1.75 23.08
N HIS A 3 4.80 -1.46 22.82
CA HIS A 3 3.97 -2.25 21.90
C HIS A 3 4.44 -2.04 20.47
N CYS A 4 5.24 -2.98 19.97
CA CYS A 4 5.52 -3.10 18.54
C CYS A 4 4.18 -3.22 17.81
N ILE A 5 3.82 -2.22 17.01
CA ILE A 5 2.55 -2.23 16.27
C ILE A 5 2.66 -3.27 15.15
N ASP A 6 2.02 -4.41 15.36
CA ASP A 6 1.89 -5.44 14.34
C ASP A 6 0.70 -5.12 13.43
N LEU A 7 0.99 -4.99 12.14
CA LEU A 7 -0.02 -4.68 11.12
C LEU A 7 -0.42 -5.92 10.31
N THR A 8 0.05 -7.11 10.68
CA THR A 8 -0.19 -8.34 9.92
C THR A 8 -1.69 -8.64 9.86
N HIS A 9 -2.18 -9.06 8.70
CA HIS A 9 -3.60 -9.29 8.41
C HIS A 9 -4.51 -8.05 8.51
N GLN A 10 -3.98 -6.85 8.76
CA GLN A 10 -4.79 -5.64 8.71
C GLN A 10 -5.06 -5.19 7.28
N ARG A 11 -6.26 -4.64 7.05
CA ARG A 11 -6.69 -4.12 5.76
C ARG A 11 -6.71 -2.60 5.75
N PHE A 12 -6.01 -2.01 4.78
CA PHE A 12 -5.92 -0.58 4.52
C PHE A 12 -6.49 -0.28 3.12
N GLY A 13 -7.78 0.06 3.07
CA GLY A 13 -8.49 0.26 1.81
C GLY A 13 -8.57 -1.03 0.98
N ARG A 14 -7.88 -1.07 -0.17
CA ARG A 14 -7.78 -2.26 -1.03
C ARG A 14 -6.53 -3.10 -0.77
N LEU A 15 -5.69 -2.71 0.19
CA LEU A 15 -4.46 -3.41 0.55
C LEU A 15 -4.65 -4.22 1.82
N THR A 16 -4.28 -5.49 1.79
CA THR A 16 -4.25 -6.38 2.96
C THR A 16 -2.81 -6.68 3.29
N VAL A 17 -2.37 -6.41 4.52
CA VAL A 17 -1.01 -6.67 4.96
C VAL A 17 -0.82 -8.18 5.13
N GLU A 18 0.13 -8.75 4.37
CA GLU A 18 0.47 -10.17 4.50
C GLU A 18 1.59 -10.39 5.51
N LYS A 19 2.65 -9.57 5.45
CA LYS A 19 3.81 -9.71 6.33
C LYS A 19 4.69 -8.47 6.32
N ARG A 20 5.56 -8.35 7.32
CA ARG A 20 6.62 -7.34 7.35
C ARG A 20 7.61 -7.58 6.21
N ALA A 21 7.94 -6.54 5.47
CA ALA A 21 8.96 -6.63 4.42
C ALA A 21 10.35 -6.73 5.07
N LYS A 22 11.27 -7.42 4.41
CA LYS A 22 12.68 -7.46 4.82
C LYS A 22 13.38 -6.11 4.64
N THR A 23 12.83 -5.25 3.78
CA THR A 23 13.36 -3.93 3.50
C THR A 23 12.74 -2.89 4.42
N VAL A 24 13.54 -1.90 4.80
CA VAL A 24 13.08 -0.68 5.48
C VAL A 24 13.18 0.49 4.50
N ALA A 25 12.32 1.48 4.70
CA ALA A 25 12.41 2.71 3.93
C ALA A 25 13.65 3.52 4.36
N ARG A 26 14.07 4.46 3.50
CA ARG A 26 15.24 5.32 3.74
C ARG A 26 15.17 6.11 5.06
N ASN A 27 13.97 6.37 5.55
CA ASN A 27 13.69 7.06 6.81
C ASN A 27 13.71 6.14 8.04
N GLY A 28 14.08 4.86 7.89
CA GLY A 28 14.06 3.87 8.96
C GLY A 28 12.67 3.29 9.25
N ASN A 29 11.64 3.66 8.48
CA ASN A 29 10.31 3.10 8.66
C ASN A 29 10.26 1.65 8.19
N VAL A 30 9.50 0.87 8.93
CA VAL A 30 9.17 -0.51 8.58
C VAL A 30 8.27 -0.53 7.35
N CYS A 31 8.66 -1.31 6.35
CA CYS A 31 7.82 -1.61 5.22
C CYS A 31 7.04 -2.91 5.44
N TRP A 32 5.87 -3.00 4.83
CA TRP A 32 4.97 -4.13 4.91
C TRP A 32 4.59 -4.57 3.51
N LEU A 33 4.70 -5.87 3.25
CA LEU A 33 4.22 -6.48 2.02
C LEU A 33 2.70 -6.59 2.12
N CYS A 34 2.03 -5.88 1.24
CA CYS A 34 0.59 -5.83 1.15
C CYS A 34 0.11 -6.47 -0.15
N ARG A 35 -0.93 -7.28 -0.07
CA ARG A 35 -1.66 -7.80 -1.22
C ARG A 35 -2.86 -6.91 -1.51
N CYS A 36 -2.95 -6.45 -2.74
CA CYS A 36 -4.09 -5.67 -3.18
C CYS A 36 -5.20 -6.58 -3.71
N ASP A 37 -6.45 -6.13 -3.58
CA ASP A 37 -7.61 -6.78 -4.21
C ASP A 37 -7.47 -6.88 -5.73
N CYS A 38 -6.62 -6.04 -6.34
CA CYS A 38 -6.24 -6.09 -7.76
C CYS A 38 -5.45 -7.36 -8.14
N GLY A 39 -5.05 -8.19 -7.16
CA GLY A 39 -4.18 -9.35 -7.33
C GLY A 39 -2.68 -9.04 -7.22
N ASN A 40 -2.27 -7.77 -7.39
CA ASN A 40 -0.87 -7.38 -7.25
C ASN A 40 -0.43 -7.23 -5.79
N ARG A 41 0.86 -7.43 -5.54
CA ARG A 41 1.50 -7.21 -4.25
C ARG A 41 2.35 -5.94 -4.32
N VAL A 42 2.34 -5.15 -3.25
CA VAL A 42 3.09 -3.90 -3.13
C VAL A 42 3.70 -3.79 -1.74
N VAL A 43 4.92 -3.29 -1.67
CA VAL A 43 5.60 -3.00 -0.40
C VAL A 43 5.32 -1.54 -0.04
N VAL A 44 4.73 -1.32 1.13
CA VAL A 44 4.29 0.01 1.58
C VAL A 44 4.81 0.28 2.98
N GLU A 45 5.24 1.50 3.25
CA GLU A 45 5.62 1.93 4.60
C GLU A 45 4.44 1.81 5.58
N GLY A 46 4.69 1.27 6.77
CA GLY A 46 3.69 1.18 7.84
C GLY A 46 3.15 2.55 8.25
N TYR A 47 3.97 3.60 8.11
CA TYR A 47 3.52 4.97 8.27
C TYR A 47 2.47 5.36 7.22
N ALA A 48 2.74 5.09 5.93
CA ALA A 48 1.84 5.40 4.83
C ALA A 48 0.52 4.59 4.88
N LEU A 49 0.58 3.35 5.37
CA LEU A 49 -0.61 2.53 5.63
C LEU A 49 -1.48 3.13 6.73
N ARG A 50 -0.88 3.41 7.91
CA ARG A 50 -1.61 3.99 9.05
C ARG A 50 -2.18 5.37 8.78
N LYS A 51 -1.44 6.22 8.04
CA LYS A 51 -1.92 7.54 7.60
C LYS A 51 -2.92 7.48 6.44
N GLY A 52 -3.12 6.31 5.83
CA GLY A 52 -4.01 6.15 4.68
C GLY A 52 -3.51 6.81 3.39
N ILE A 53 -2.22 7.14 3.30
CA ILE A 53 -1.59 7.72 2.10
C ILE A 53 -1.64 6.70 0.95
N THR A 54 -1.35 5.43 1.26
CA THR A 54 -1.36 4.35 0.27
C THR A 54 -2.48 3.35 0.60
N ARG A 55 -3.50 3.32 -0.25
CA ARG A 55 -4.70 2.47 -0.11
C ARG A 55 -4.87 1.46 -1.24
N SER A 56 -3.95 1.44 -2.22
CA SER A 56 -4.00 0.53 -3.36
C SER A 56 -2.63 0.30 -3.99
N CYS A 57 -2.52 -0.75 -4.82
CA CYS A 57 -1.34 -1.08 -5.63
C CYS A 57 -1.02 -0.03 -6.73
N GLY A 58 -1.75 1.09 -6.81
CA GLY A 58 -1.71 2.02 -7.94
C GLY A 58 -2.66 1.67 -9.08
N CYS A 59 -3.41 0.54 -8.97
CA CYS A 59 -4.41 0.14 -9.97
C CYS A 59 -5.51 1.19 -10.17
N LEU A 60 -5.97 1.83 -9.10
CA LEU A 60 -6.98 2.88 -9.14
C LEU A 60 -6.50 4.07 -9.98
N ARG A 61 -5.25 4.52 -9.75
CA ARG A 61 -4.67 5.64 -10.51
C ARG A 61 -4.45 5.26 -11.98
N LYS A 62 -4.04 4.02 -12.27
CA LYS A 62 -3.94 3.49 -13.64
C LYS A 62 -5.30 3.45 -14.34
N GLU A 63 -6.36 3.06 -13.66
CA GLU A 63 -7.71 3.02 -14.24
C GLU A 63 -8.23 4.42 -14.59
N VAL A 64 -8.08 5.38 -13.67
CA VAL A 64 -8.52 6.77 -13.87
C VAL A 64 -7.70 7.45 -14.98
N SER A 65 -6.38 7.26 -15.00
CA SER A 65 -5.51 7.84 -16.03
C SER A 65 -5.84 7.34 -17.44
N ARG A 66 -6.20 6.06 -17.61
CA ARG A 66 -6.64 5.52 -18.91
C ARG A 66 -7.98 6.09 -19.38
N LYS A 67 -8.85 6.51 -18.46
CA LYS A 67 -10.13 7.17 -18.80
C LYS A 67 -9.90 8.62 -19.26
N ASN A 68 -8.94 9.33 -18.65
CA ASN A 68 -8.65 10.73 -19.03
C ASN A 68 -7.82 10.89 -20.31
N ALA A 69 -7.10 9.87 -20.78
CA ALA A 69 -6.38 9.91 -22.05
C ALA A 69 -7.29 9.78 -23.29
N ARG A 70 -8.61 9.60 -23.10
CA ARG A 70 -9.62 9.59 -24.17
C ARG A 70 -10.48 10.84 -24.17
N HIS A 71 -9.90 12.00 -23.88
CA HIS A 71 -10.42 13.23 -24.46
C HIS A 71 -9.66 13.42 -25.78
N PRO A 72 -10.25 13.04 -26.94
CA PRO A 72 -9.84 13.68 -28.18
C PRO A 72 -10.16 15.16 -28.01
N ALA A 73 -9.12 15.99 -28.07
CA ALA A 73 -9.30 17.41 -28.37
C ALA A 73 -9.82 17.55 -29.81
#